data_AF-A0A8T5DTR7-F1
#
_entry.id   AF-A0A8T5DTR7-F1
#
_cell.length_a   1.000
_cell.length_b   1.000
_cell.length_c   1.000
_cell.angle_alpha   90.00
_cell.angle_beta   90.00
_cell.angle_gamma   90.00
#
_symmetry.space_group_name_H-M   'P 1'
#
loop_
_entity.id
_entity.type
_entity.pdbx_description
1 polymer ?
#
loop_
_entity_poly.entity_id
_entity_poly.type
_entity_poly.pdbx_seq_one_letter_code
_entity_poly.pdbx_strand_id
1 'polypeptide(L)'
;MENDKNGTRKEDRCENCRCNEWDYDAKLGEKACSSCGLVDTDYSPIEGVSDSITQGPERQTELVGRGNKPGTSGARIKPGDLKGVKNPGFWKYDKRKYDSFREKHPFCKKVHKLIESRYGKNVRDVVYDITEMACTPLTTEQEKKRSQLTDKGLKKGLGMPKQSVCRQKKGLKGESEHQNAVIIADAIVELAGELGILTKFDRRRSLETNGVTSKQIVRARVIIFNHWKARSRMGWLNRPIPRKSPGEKRYDDIEQAMTHADQMLLKFLPEQLVDKVLQDVSARIQALGEGESGAITINTEARMLVATLTYASLTMLGCEKGLLARIAKCLNRTGSGVSSSLNNFQIKVKDGSLVDNGAFDTEEDWYDEEQ
;
A
#
# COMPACT_ATOMS: atom_id res chain seq x y z
N MET A 1 59.86 12.70 -22.04
CA MET A 1 59.65 12.05 -23.35
C MET A 1 59.77 10.56 -23.09
N GLU A 2 58.78 9.69 -23.23
CA GLU A 2 57.44 9.78 -23.84
C GLU A 2 56.46 8.95 -23.00
N ASN A 3 55.27 9.50 -22.75
CA ASN A 3 54.13 8.73 -22.27
C ASN A 3 53.48 8.10 -23.50
N ASP A 4 53.74 6.81 -23.72
CA ASP A 4 53.11 6.06 -24.80
C ASP A 4 51.68 5.68 -24.38
N LYS A 5 50.73 6.58 -24.65
CA LYS A 5 49.28 6.35 -24.56
C LYS A 5 48.68 6.38 -25.95
N ASN A 6 49.05 5.42 -26.79
CA ASN A 6 48.29 5.09 -28.01
C ASN A 6 47.64 3.72 -27.84
N GLY A 7 46.60 3.66 -27.01
CA GLY A 7 45.57 2.64 -27.18
C GLY A 7 44.78 2.99 -28.43
N THR A 8 45.20 2.47 -29.58
CA THR A 8 44.51 2.57 -30.86
C THR A 8 43.04 2.17 -30.70
N ARG A 9 42.13 3.12 -30.94
CA ARG A 9 40.69 2.91 -31.09
C ARG A 9 40.48 1.78 -32.10
N LYS A 10 39.82 0.69 -31.72
CA LYS A 10 39.45 -0.39 -32.65
C LYS A 10 38.67 0.23 -33.82
N GLU A 11 39.06 -0.11 -35.04
CA GLU A 11 38.33 0.31 -36.24
C GLU A 11 36.95 -0.38 -36.25
N ASP A 12 35.90 0.42 -36.25
CA ASP A 12 34.48 -0.01 -36.23
C ASP A 12 34.06 -0.49 -37.62
N ARG A 13 34.45 -1.73 -37.97
CA ARG A 13 34.11 -2.34 -39.27
C ARG A 13 32.80 -3.12 -39.15
N CYS A 14 31.90 -2.94 -40.12
CA CYS A 14 30.66 -3.72 -40.18
C CYS A 14 30.96 -5.21 -40.28
N GLU A 15 30.41 -6.03 -39.37
CA GLU A 15 30.68 -7.47 -39.32
C GLU A 15 30.25 -8.20 -40.60
N ASN A 16 29.20 -7.70 -41.28
CA ASN A 16 28.62 -8.35 -42.44
C ASN A 16 29.31 -7.97 -43.76
N CYS A 17 29.48 -6.67 -44.04
CA CYS A 17 30.03 -6.21 -45.33
C CYS A 17 31.45 -5.63 -45.23
N ARG A 18 32.04 -5.57 -44.02
CA ARG A 18 33.36 -4.99 -43.72
C ARG A 18 33.52 -3.53 -44.15
N CYS A 19 32.41 -2.85 -44.44
CA CYS A 19 32.41 -1.42 -44.71
C CYS A 19 32.67 -0.64 -43.40
N ASN A 20 33.34 0.51 -43.55
CA ASN A 20 33.66 1.42 -42.45
C ASN A 20 32.69 2.62 -42.39
N GLU A 21 31.80 2.75 -43.38
CA GLU A 21 30.82 3.83 -43.45
C GLU A 21 29.53 3.41 -42.75
N TRP A 22 29.06 4.30 -41.88
CA TRP A 22 27.88 4.13 -41.05
C TRP A 22 27.03 5.39 -41.10
N ASP A 23 25.73 5.20 -41.34
CA ASP A 23 24.71 6.24 -41.32
C ASP A 23 24.01 6.28 -39.97
N TYR A 24 23.76 7.47 -39.45
CA TYR A 24 23.09 7.67 -38.17
C TYR A 24 21.65 8.15 -38.39
N ASP A 25 20.68 7.39 -37.91
CA ASP A 25 19.28 7.81 -37.88
C ASP A 25 18.97 8.49 -36.53
N ALA A 26 18.96 9.82 -36.54
CA ALA A 26 18.67 10.63 -35.36
C ALA A 26 17.24 10.46 -34.80
N LYS A 27 16.28 9.94 -35.59
CA LYS A 27 14.90 9.71 -35.12
C LYS A 27 14.78 8.39 -34.36
N LEU A 28 15.48 7.36 -34.81
CA LEU A 28 15.47 6.03 -34.18
C LEU A 28 16.56 5.89 -33.11
N GLY A 29 17.61 6.71 -33.17
CA GLY A 29 18.75 6.64 -32.26
C GLY A 29 19.70 5.49 -32.58
N GLU A 30 19.69 5.04 -33.83
CA GLU A 30 20.39 3.85 -34.31
C GLU A 30 21.50 4.24 -35.29
N LYS A 31 22.58 3.45 -35.32
CA LYS A 31 23.68 3.57 -36.28
C LYS A 31 23.63 2.33 -37.18
N ALA A 32 23.46 2.53 -38.48
CA ALA A 32 23.33 1.46 -39.47
C ALA A 32 24.46 1.53 -40.50
N CYS A 33 24.95 0.39 -40.97
CA CYS A 33 26.00 0.37 -41.98
C CYS A 33 25.46 0.90 -43.33
N SER A 34 26.14 1.88 -43.92
CA SER A 34 25.69 2.55 -45.15
C SER A 34 25.63 1.60 -46.36
N SER A 35 26.37 0.48 -46.33
CA SER A 35 26.42 -0.48 -47.44
C SER A 35 25.42 -1.63 -47.34
N CYS A 36 25.17 -2.17 -46.13
CA CYS A 36 24.30 -3.35 -45.98
C CYS A 36 23.11 -3.13 -45.04
N GLY A 37 22.97 -1.94 -44.46
CA GLY A 37 21.87 -1.58 -43.57
C GLY A 37 21.86 -2.30 -42.22
N LEU A 38 22.93 -3.02 -41.88
CA LEU A 38 23.02 -3.72 -40.59
C LEU A 38 23.16 -2.69 -39.46
N VAL A 39 22.25 -2.76 -38.48
CA VAL A 39 22.26 -1.89 -37.29
C VAL A 39 23.30 -2.39 -36.29
N ASP A 40 24.11 -1.47 -35.79
CA ASP A 40 25.07 -1.71 -34.71
C ASP A 40 24.31 -1.80 -33.37
N THR A 41 24.18 -3.02 -32.83
CA THR A 41 23.44 -3.26 -31.58
C THR A 41 24.16 -2.77 -30.33
N ASP A 42 25.48 -2.59 -30.43
CA ASP A 42 26.33 -2.13 -29.31
C ASP A 42 26.56 -0.61 -29.37
N TYR A 43 26.00 0.07 -30.38
CA TYR A 43 26.07 1.52 -30.47
C TYR A 43 25.26 2.20 -29.36
N SER A 44 25.97 2.82 -28.43
CA SER A 44 25.41 3.79 -27.49
C SER A 44 25.85 5.20 -27.89
N PRO A 45 24.92 6.11 -28.25
CA PRO A 45 25.26 7.50 -28.56
C PRO A 45 25.83 8.28 -27.35
N ILE A 46 25.88 7.65 -26.17
CA ILE A 46 26.31 8.23 -24.90
C ILE A 46 27.74 7.78 -24.54
N GLU A 47 28.28 6.74 -25.18
CA GLU A 47 29.66 6.31 -24.91
C GLU A 47 30.67 7.26 -25.57
N GLY A 48 31.37 8.03 -24.72
CA GLY A 48 32.51 8.86 -25.12
C GLY A 48 32.23 10.37 -25.27
N VAL A 49 30.98 10.82 -25.07
CA VAL A 49 30.68 12.25 -25.06
C VAL A 49 30.83 12.78 -23.64
N SER A 50 31.87 13.57 -23.39
CA SER A 50 31.95 14.39 -22.19
C SER A 50 30.70 15.29 -22.13
N ASP A 51 30.01 15.28 -20.98
CA ASP A 51 28.71 15.92 -20.69
C ASP A 51 28.54 17.40 -21.08
N SER A 52 29.57 18.05 -21.63
CA SER A 52 29.59 19.47 -21.97
C SER A 52 29.03 19.79 -23.37
N ILE A 53 29.00 18.86 -24.33
CA ILE A 53 28.60 19.15 -25.73
C ILE A 53 27.10 18.94 -25.97
N THR A 54 26.46 18.01 -25.28
CA THR A 54 25.03 17.66 -25.47
C THR A 54 24.05 18.70 -24.93
N GLN A 55 24.53 19.71 -24.20
CA GLN A 55 23.68 20.64 -23.46
C GLN A 55 23.52 22.03 -24.11
N GLY A 56 24.15 22.27 -25.27
CA GLY A 56 24.03 23.51 -26.03
C GLY A 56 24.77 24.71 -25.40
N PRO A 57 25.23 25.68 -26.21
CA PRO A 57 26.05 26.80 -25.72
C PRO A 57 25.30 27.72 -24.74
N GLU A 58 23.97 27.74 -24.75
CA GLU A 58 23.16 28.63 -23.92
C GLU A 58 23.05 28.20 -22.45
N ARG A 59 23.33 26.93 -22.11
CA ARG A 59 23.25 26.43 -20.72
C ARG A 59 24.40 26.88 -19.82
N GLN A 60 25.44 27.52 -20.36
CA GLN A 60 26.50 28.14 -19.54
C GLN A 60 25.97 29.31 -18.67
N THR A 61 24.75 29.78 -18.94
CA THR A 61 24.10 30.87 -18.19
C THR A 61 23.11 30.40 -17.11
N GLU A 62 22.90 29.09 -16.95
CA GLU A 62 22.01 28.59 -15.89
C GLU A 62 22.61 28.87 -14.51
N LEU A 63 21.85 29.56 -13.65
CA LEU A 63 22.23 29.89 -12.28
C LEU A 63 22.48 28.62 -11.46
N VAL A 64 23.75 28.23 -11.37
CA VAL A 64 24.23 27.18 -10.47
C VAL A 64 24.28 27.73 -9.05
N GLY A 65 23.38 27.26 -8.18
CA GLY A 65 23.38 27.65 -6.76
C GLY A 65 24.63 27.12 -6.05
N ARG A 66 25.46 28.02 -5.51
CA ARG A 66 26.61 27.65 -4.67
C ARG A 66 26.13 27.16 -3.30
N GLY A 67 26.33 25.88 -3.00
CA GLY A 67 26.12 25.35 -1.65
C GLY A 67 27.31 25.72 -0.74
N ASN A 68 27.04 26.39 0.39
CA ASN A 68 28.07 26.88 1.34
C ASN A 68 28.55 25.82 2.37
N LYS A 69 28.64 24.53 2.02
CA LYS A 69 29.19 23.51 2.94
C LYS A 69 30.21 22.58 2.26
N PRO A 70 31.40 22.37 2.85
CA PRO A 70 32.34 21.36 2.36
C PRO A 70 31.73 19.97 2.56
N GLY A 71 31.77 19.12 1.53
CA GLY A 71 31.32 17.72 1.59
C GLY A 71 30.05 17.38 0.79
N THR A 72 29.39 18.36 0.17
CA THR A 72 28.33 18.12 -0.84
C THR A 72 28.76 18.69 -2.18
N SER A 73 29.75 18.06 -2.81
CA SER A 73 30.22 18.41 -4.15
C SER A 73 29.25 17.89 -5.20
N GLY A 74 28.56 18.82 -5.85
CA GLY A 74 27.79 18.58 -7.06
C GLY A 74 26.84 19.75 -7.36
N ALA A 75 27.21 20.58 -8.33
CA ALA A 75 26.28 21.47 -9.02
C ALA A 75 25.12 20.61 -9.55
N ARG A 76 23.87 20.96 -9.24
CA ARG A 76 22.70 20.19 -9.70
C ARG A 76 21.89 20.98 -10.71
N ILE A 77 21.75 20.38 -11.89
CA ILE A 77 20.89 20.82 -12.98
C ILE A 77 19.44 20.83 -12.47
N LYS A 78 18.76 21.96 -12.60
CA LYS A 78 17.31 22.02 -12.41
C LYS A 78 16.66 21.41 -13.67
N PRO A 79 15.74 20.43 -13.56
CA PRO A 79 14.96 20.00 -14.71
C PRO A 79 14.22 21.22 -15.29
N GLY A 80 14.40 21.47 -16.60
CA GLY A 80 13.71 22.54 -17.31
C GLY A 80 12.18 22.37 -17.25
N ASP A 81 11.46 23.47 -17.51
CA ASP A 81 9.99 23.56 -17.46
C ASP A 81 9.34 22.45 -18.30
N LEU A 82 8.69 21.46 -17.68
CA LEU A 82 8.09 20.28 -18.34
C LEU A 82 6.72 20.58 -18.98
N LYS A 83 6.40 21.85 -19.23
CA LYS A 83 5.17 22.25 -19.93
C LYS A 83 5.17 21.67 -21.34
N GLY A 84 4.32 20.68 -21.59
CA GLY A 84 4.11 20.05 -22.90
C GLY A 84 4.35 18.54 -22.96
N VAL A 85 4.85 17.91 -21.89
CA VAL A 85 5.09 16.46 -21.88
C VAL A 85 3.78 15.67 -21.71
N LYS A 86 3.33 15.01 -22.79
CA LYS A 86 2.05 14.27 -22.83
C LYS A 86 2.08 12.89 -22.15
N ASN A 87 3.23 12.40 -21.69
CA ASN A 87 3.35 11.07 -21.09
C ASN A 87 3.03 11.09 -19.57
N PRO A 88 1.95 10.41 -19.10
CA PRO A 88 1.52 10.38 -17.70
C PRO A 88 2.58 9.92 -16.70
N GLY A 89 3.55 9.10 -17.14
CA GLY A 89 4.64 8.61 -16.30
C GLY A 89 5.56 9.72 -15.80
N PHE A 90 5.79 10.76 -16.61
CA PHE A 90 6.67 11.89 -16.27
C PHE A 90 6.08 12.83 -15.22
N TRP A 91 4.76 12.87 -15.08
CA TRP A 91 4.05 13.64 -14.05
C TRP A 91 4.36 13.13 -12.64
N LYS A 92 4.76 11.85 -12.50
CA LYS A 92 5.25 11.29 -11.23
C LYS A 92 6.61 11.85 -10.82
N TYR A 93 7.40 12.36 -11.77
CA TYR A 93 8.70 12.98 -11.53
C TYR A 93 8.56 14.50 -11.33
N ASP A 94 7.62 15.15 -12.01
CA ASP A 94 7.27 16.56 -11.76
C ASP A 94 6.67 16.76 -10.35
N LYS A 95 5.87 15.80 -9.86
CA LYS A 95 5.41 15.77 -8.46
C LYS A 95 6.52 15.49 -7.44
N ARG A 96 7.69 14.99 -7.86
CA ARG A 96 8.92 15.07 -7.06
C ARG A 96 9.55 16.45 -7.25
N LYS A 97 8.77 17.53 -7.05
CA LYS A 97 9.36 18.83 -6.79
C LYS A 97 10.37 18.64 -5.65
N TYR A 98 11.65 18.73 -5.99
CA TYR A 98 12.80 18.76 -5.08
C TYR A 98 12.81 20.09 -4.29
N ASP A 99 11.63 20.54 -3.89
CA ASP A 99 11.35 21.89 -3.42
C ASP A 99 10.89 21.82 -1.97
N SER A 100 11.84 21.48 -1.12
CA SER A 100 12.25 22.35 -0.03
C SER A 100 13.23 21.57 0.83
N PHE A 101 14.40 22.18 1.04
CA PHE A 101 15.25 21.95 2.20
C PHE A 101 14.51 22.37 3.50
N ARG A 102 13.22 22.04 3.66
CA ARG A 102 12.63 21.96 4.99
C ARG A 102 13.36 20.82 5.67
N GLU A 103 13.95 21.11 6.83
CA GLU A 103 14.33 20.09 7.79
C GLU A 103 13.11 19.19 7.98
N LYS A 104 13.03 18.05 7.25
CA LYS A 104 11.85 17.20 7.38
C LYS A 104 11.81 16.81 8.85
N HIS A 105 10.71 17.15 9.51
CA HIS A 105 10.57 17.05 10.96
C HIS A 105 11.16 15.69 11.41
N PRO A 106 12.15 15.62 12.31
CA PRO A 106 12.90 14.38 12.59
C PRO A 106 11.98 13.17 12.87
N PHE A 107 10.89 13.41 13.61
CA PHE A 107 9.83 12.43 13.84
C PHE A 107 9.10 11.97 12.56
N CYS A 108 8.77 12.86 11.63
CA CYS A 108 8.14 12.48 10.35
C CYS A 108 9.06 11.55 9.55
N LYS A 109 10.37 11.86 9.47
CA LYS A 109 11.36 10.96 8.83
C LYS A 109 11.38 9.58 9.49
N LYS A 110 11.28 9.54 10.82
CA LYS A 110 11.24 8.28 11.58
C LYS A 110 9.99 7.46 11.24
N VAL A 111 8.82 8.10 11.16
CA VAL A 111 7.57 7.43 10.75
C VAL A 111 7.66 6.90 9.33
N HIS A 112 8.15 7.69 8.36
CA HIS A 112 8.39 7.21 6.99
C HIS A 112 9.31 5.99 6.94
N LYS A 113 10.45 6.04 7.65
CA LYS A 113 11.38 4.91 7.74
C LYS A 113 10.71 3.66 8.32
N LEU A 114 9.88 3.82 9.35
CA LEU A 114 9.15 2.71 9.95
C LEU A 114 8.11 2.11 9.00
N ILE A 115 7.39 2.94 8.24
CA ILE A 115 6.43 2.45 7.25
C ILE A 115 7.17 1.69 6.15
N GLU A 116 8.27 2.26 5.64
CA GLU A 116 9.08 1.63 4.60
C GLU A 116 9.71 0.32 5.06
N SER A 117 10.24 0.24 6.28
CA SER A 117 10.85 -0.99 6.79
C SER A 117 9.83 -2.09 7.07
N ARG A 118 8.57 -1.74 7.39
CA ARG A 118 7.54 -2.71 7.82
C ARG A 118 6.64 -3.15 6.68
N TYR A 119 6.24 -2.21 5.83
CA TYR A 119 5.22 -2.40 4.79
C TYR A 119 5.76 -2.18 3.38
N GLY A 120 7.03 -1.78 3.26
CA GLY A 120 7.68 -1.52 1.98
C GLY A 120 7.53 -0.08 1.50
N LYS A 121 8.40 0.27 0.54
CA LYS A 121 8.50 1.62 -0.02
C LYS A 121 7.22 2.07 -0.73
N ASN A 122 6.55 1.17 -1.44
CA ASN A 122 5.31 1.47 -2.16
C ASN A 122 4.20 1.94 -1.20
N VAL A 123 4.05 1.25 -0.06
CA VAL A 123 3.08 1.64 0.97
C VAL A 123 3.43 3.01 1.54
N ARG A 124 4.72 3.24 1.86
CA ARG A 124 5.21 4.54 2.35
C ARG A 124 4.90 5.69 1.38
N ASP A 125 5.10 5.46 0.09
CA ASP A 125 4.85 6.47 -0.95
C ASP A 125 3.37 6.79 -1.11
N VAL A 126 2.49 5.78 -1.01
CA VAL A 126 1.03 5.96 -1.06
C VAL A 126 0.51 6.77 0.14
N VAL A 127 1.00 6.49 1.36
CA VAL A 127 0.55 7.18 2.58
C VAL A 127 1.36 8.43 2.92
N TYR A 128 2.18 8.92 1.98
CA TYR A 128 3.12 10.01 2.22
C TYR A 128 2.42 11.27 2.73
N ASP A 129 1.36 11.70 2.05
CA ASP A 129 0.61 12.92 2.38
C ASP A 129 -0.07 12.82 3.76
N ILE A 130 -0.59 11.63 4.11
CA ILE A 130 -1.20 11.37 5.41
C ILE A 130 -0.14 11.44 6.52
N THR A 131 1.05 10.91 6.24
CA THR A 131 2.19 10.93 7.16
C THR A 131 2.70 12.34 7.42
N GLU A 132 2.90 13.13 6.36
CA GLU A 132 3.30 14.53 6.48
C GLU A 132 2.26 15.32 7.26
N MET A 133 0.97 15.17 6.94
CA MET A 133 -0.12 15.81 7.66
C MET A 133 -0.13 15.44 9.15
N ALA A 134 0.11 14.19 9.51
CA ALA A 134 0.06 13.74 10.90
C ALA A 134 1.25 14.22 11.75
N CYS A 135 2.42 14.40 11.11
CA CYS A 135 3.69 14.62 11.79
C CYS A 135 4.25 16.03 11.67
N THR A 136 3.70 16.87 10.79
CA THR A 136 4.17 18.25 10.59
C THR A 136 3.21 19.26 11.21
N PRO A 137 3.73 20.36 11.77
CA PRO A 137 2.88 21.43 12.27
C PRO A 137 2.15 22.12 11.12
N LEU A 138 1.03 22.76 11.45
CA LEU A 138 0.35 23.67 10.54
C LEU A 138 1.29 24.84 10.17
N THR A 139 1.06 25.43 8.99
CA THR A 139 1.74 26.68 8.61
C THR A 139 1.35 27.80 9.57
N THR A 140 2.17 28.85 9.67
CA THR A 140 1.90 30.01 10.53
C THR A 140 0.56 30.67 10.23
N GLU A 141 0.18 30.74 8.96
CA GLU A 141 -1.13 31.26 8.53
C GLU A 141 -2.29 30.34 8.94
N GLN A 142 -2.14 29.03 8.77
CA GLN A 142 -3.13 28.05 9.21
C GLN A 142 -3.30 28.05 10.72
N GLU A 143 -2.22 28.23 11.48
CA GLU A 143 -2.27 28.32 12.94
C GLU A 143 -2.96 29.61 13.42
N LYS A 144 -2.75 30.74 12.75
CA LYS A 144 -3.52 31.98 13.00
C LYS A 144 -5.01 31.77 12.74
N LYS A 145 -5.37 31.12 11.62
CA LYS A 145 -6.77 30.78 11.34
C LYS A 145 -7.33 29.84 12.42
N ARG A 146 -6.57 28.83 12.85
CA ARG A 146 -6.96 27.90 13.92
C ARG A 146 -7.16 28.60 15.26
N SER A 147 -6.31 29.56 15.61
CA SER A 147 -6.37 30.25 16.90
C SER A 147 -7.63 31.13 17.00
N GLN A 148 -8.05 31.72 15.89
CA GLN A 148 -9.24 32.56 15.74
C GLN A 148 -10.57 31.78 15.70
N LEU A 149 -10.54 30.45 15.57
CA LEU A 149 -11.77 29.64 15.56
C LEU A 149 -12.48 29.68 16.92
N THR A 150 -13.79 29.93 16.89
CA THR A 150 -14.70 29.84 18.04
C THR A 150 -15.10 28.39 18.35
N ASP A 151 -15.21 27.53 17.33
CA ASP A 151 -15.49 26.10 17.50
C ASP A 151 -14.30 25.38 18.16
N LYS A 152 -14.47 25.07 19.45
CA LYS A 152 -13.49 24.33 20.27
C LYS A 152 -13.20 22.93 19.71
N GLY A 153 -14.20 22.27 19.12
CA GLY A 153 -14.07 20.93 18.54
C GLY A 153 -13.20 20.93 17.29
N LEU A 154 -13.48 21.84 16.35
CA LEU A 154 -12.68 22.01 15.14
C LEU A 154 -11.25 22.46 15.47
N LYS A 155 -11.09 23.42 16.39
CA LYS A 155 -9.79 23.89 16.88
C LYS A 155 -8.94 22.76 17.48
N LYS A 156 -9.57 21.85 18.24
CA LYS A 156 -8.92 20.65 18.78
C LYS A 156 -8.57 19.64 17.67
N GLY A 157 -9.47 19.43 16.72
CA GLY A 157 -9.23 18.55 15.57
C GLY A 157 -8.05 18.99 14.70
N LEU A 158 -7.87 20.29 14.52
CA LEU A 158 -6.73 20.87 13.80
C LEU A 158 -5.39 20.79 14.57
N GLY A 159 -5.38 20.34 15.82
CA GLY A 159 -4.14 20.08 16.55
C GLY A 159 -3.32 18.95 15.93
N MET A 160 -1.99 19.08 15.95
CA MET A 160 -1.10 18.11 15.31
C MET A 160 -1.26 16.69 15.92
N PRO A 161 -1.52 15.66 15.10
CA PRO A 161 -1.72 14.29 15.58
C PRO A 161 -0.55 13.74 16.40
N LYS A 162 0.69 13.94 15.95
CA LYS A 162 1.90 13.58 16.72
C LYS A 162 1.84 14.04 18.17
N GLN A 163 1.61 15.34 18.39
CA GLN A 163 1.53 15.90 19.75
C GLN A 163 0.36 15.32 20.54
N SER A 164 -0.80 15.13 19.89
CA SER A 164 -2.00 14.58 20.52
C SER A 164 -1.82 13.12 20.96
N VAL A 165 -1.09 12.31 20.19
CA VAL A 165 -0.76 10.91 20.53
C VAL A 165 0.30 10.85 21.63
N CYS A 166 1.42 11.58 21.48
CA CYS A 166 2.52 11.53 22.46
C CYS A 166 2.14 12.08 23.85
N ARG A 167 1.09 12.91 23.95
CA ARG A 167 0.61 13.51 25.21
C ARG A 167 -0.57 12.75 25.84
N GLN A 168 -0.94 11.58 25.33
CA GLN A 168 -2.03 10.79 25.94
C GLN A 168 -1.67 10.23 27.33
N LYS A 169 -2.70 9.76 28.05
CA LYS A 169 -2.55 9.06 29.34
C LYS A 169 -1.69 7.80 29.16
N LYS A 170 -0.99 7.40 30.24
CA LYS A 170 -0.26 6.12 30.29
C LYS A 170 -1.21 4.97 29.92
N GLY A 171 -0.71 3.99 29.15
CA GLY A 171 -1.50 2.92 28.55
C GLY A 171 -2.13 3.25 27.19
N LEU A 172 -2.24 4.53 26.81
CA LEU A 172 -2.72 4.96 25.48
C LEU A 172 -1.64 5.64 24.63
N LYS A 173 -0.60 6.21 25.25
CA LYS A 173 0.65 6.56 24.56
C LYS A 173 1.65 5.42 24.63
N GLY A 174 2.61 5.42 23.71
CA GLY A 174 3.80 4.57 23.81
C GLY A 174 4.70 5.01 24.96
N GLU A 175 5.48 4.07 25.49
CA GLU A 175 6.45 4.27 26.57
C GLU A 175 7.68 5.06 26.09
N SER A 176 8.01 4.94 24.81
CA SER A 176 9.12 5.65 24.17
C SER A 176 8.69 6.45 22.95
N GLU A 177 9.55 7.38 22.50
CA GLU A 177 9.33 8.07 21.23
C GLU A 177 9.30 7.10 20.04
N HIS A 178 10.09 6.01 20.11
CA HIS A 178 10.06 4.96 19.09
C HIS A 178 8.69 4.27 19.04
N GLN A 179 8.16 3.81 20.17
CA GLN A 179 6.83 3.19 20.22
C GLN A 179 5.72 4.15 19.76
N ASN A 180 5.80 5.44 20.11
CA ASN A 180 4.85 6.43 19.61
C ASN A 180 4.92 6.59 18.07
N ALA A 181 6.13 6.50 17.49
CA ALA A 181 6.29 6.52 16.04
C ALA A 181 5.72 5.24 15.38
N VAL A 182 5.88 4.07 16.02
CA VAL A 182 5.26 2.80 15.57
C VAL A 182 3.74 2.88 15.61
N ILE A 183 3.17 3.37 16.73
CA ILE A 183 1.72 3.56 16.87
C ILE A 183 1.17 4.46 15.75
N ILE A 184 1.85 5.56 15.45
CA ILE A 184 1.43 6.49 14.39
C ILE A 184 1.58 5.85 13.00
N ALA A 185 2.68 5.15 12.74
CA ALA A 185 2.90 4.44 11.48
C ALA A 185 1.80 3.40 11.20
N ASP A 186 1.54 2.52 12.18
CA ASP A 186 0.51 1.49 12.06
C ASP A 186 -0.90 2.10 11.93
N ALA A 187 -1.18 3.18 12.67
CA ALA A 187 -2.46 3.88 12.57
C ALA A 187 -2.68 4.55 11.22
N ILE A 188 -1.63 5.07 10.56
CA ILE A 188 -1.72 5.66 9.22
C ILE A 188 -2.03 4.59 8.19
N VAL A 189 -1.31 3.47 8.24
CA VAL A 189 -1.49 2.35 7.30
C VAL A 189 -2.86 1.71 7.48
N GLU A 190 -3.31 1.51 8.72
CA GLU A 190 -4.66 1.02 9.02
C GLU A 190 -5.74 1.99 8.53
N LEU A 191 -5.56 3.30 8.73
CA LEU A 191 -6.48 4.31 8.21
C LEU A 191 -6.55 4.29 6.68
N ALA A 192 -5.41 4.16 6.01
CA ALA A 192 -5.36 4.09 4.55
C ALA A 192 -6.10 2.86 4.00
N GLY A 193 -5.99 1.71 4.69
CA GLY A 193 -6.78 0.51 4.39
C GLY A 193 -8.29 0.73 4.55
N GLU A 194 -8.72 1.31 5.68
CA GLU A 194 -10.15 1.59 5.95
C GLU A 194 -10.79 2.56 4.95
N LEU A 195 -9.98 3.47 4.38
CA LEU A 195 -10.44 4.45 3.38
C LEU A 195 -10.38 3.92 1.94
N GLY A 196 -9.78 2.74 1.71
CA GLY A 196 -9.59 2.18 0.36
C GLY A 196 -8.47 2.80 -0.44
N ILE A 197 -7.53 3.46 0.23
CA ILE A 197 -6.30 3.96 -0.38
C ILE A 197 -5.29 2.82 -0.53
N LEU A 198 -5.35 1.85 0.39
CA LEU A 198 -4.59 0.61 0.38
C LEU A 198 -5.53 -0.58 0.62
N THR A 199 -5.02 -1.79 0.38
CA THR A 199 -5.64 -3.01 0.91
C THR A 199 -5.63 -2.98 2.43
N LYS A 200 -6.59 -3.68 3.05
CA LYS A 200 -6.71 -3.70 4.50
C LYS A 200 -5.55 -4.48 5.12
N PHE A 201 -4.83 -3.83 6.03
CA PHE A 201 -3.71 -4.48 6.73
C PHE A 201 -4.19 -5.27 7.95
N ASP A 202 -3.55 -6.42 8.18
CA ASP A 202 -3.70 -7.16 9.43
C ASP A 202 -2.80 -6.60 10.53
N ARG A 203 -3.41 -6.32 11.68
CA ARG A 203 -2.75 -5.75 12.86
C ARG A 203 -1.98 -6.79 13.68
N ARG A 204 -2.24 -8.10 13.52
CA ARG A 204 -1.62 -9.16 14.36
C ARG A 204 -0.10 -9.08 14.36
N ARG A 205 0.50 -8.98 13.16
CA ARG A 205 1.94 -8.84 12.98
C ARG A 205 2.52 -7.63 13.72
N SER A 206 1.79 -6.51 13.74
CA SER A 206 2.26 -5.29 14.42
C SER A 206 2.17 -5.38 15.95
N LEU A 207 1.15 -6.07 16.47
CA LEU A 207 0.94 -6.26 17.91
C LEU A 207 2.00 -7.18 18.54
N GLU A 208 2.38 -8.25 17.85
CA GLU A 208 3.31 -9.26 18.38
C GLU A 208 4.75 -8.75 18.51
N THR A 209 5.23 -7.92 17.58
CA THR A 209 6.67 -7.57 17.51
C THR A 209 7.08 -6.36 18.35
N ASN A 210 6.18 -5.45 18.74
CA ASN A 210 6.58 -4.10 19.20
C ASN A 210 6.05 -3.69 20.58
N GLY A 211 5.34 -4.57 21.29
CA GLY A 211 4.73 -4.24 22.58
C GLY A 211 3.68 -3.12 22.49
N VAL A 212 3.07 -2.93 21.32
CA VAL A 212 1.99 -1.95 21.09
C VAL A 212 0.65 -2.67 21.19
N THR A 213 -0.34 -2.00 21.77
CA THR A 213 -1.69 -2.53 21.96
C THR A 213 -2.65 -2.04 20.87
N SER A 214 -3.67 -2.84 20.55
CA SER A 214 -4.71 -2.46 19.58
C SER A 214 -5.42 -1.15 20.00
N LYS A 215 -5.60 -0.93 21.31
CA LYS A 215 -6.21 0.30 21.85
C LYS A 215 -5.39 1.56 21.50
N GLN A 216 -4.06 1.48 21.56
CA GLN A 216 -3.16 2.59 21.20
C GLN A 216 -3.30 2.94 19.72
N ILE A 217 -3.28 1.93 18.84
CA ILE A 217 -3.38 2.12 17.38
C ILE A 217 -4.74 2.71 17.00
N VAL A 218 -5.85 2.11 17.46
CA VAL A 218 -7.21 2.60 17.18
C VAL A 218 -7.38 4.04 17.65
N ARG A 219 -6.82 4.39 18.82
CA ARG A 219 -6.93 5.76 19.33
C ARG A 219 -6.12 6.76 18.51
N ALA A 220 -4.91 6.41 18.09
CA ALA A 220 -4.10 7.24 17.21
C ALA A 220 -4.77 7.42 15.84
N ARG A 221 -5.33 6.35 15.28
CA ARG A 221 -6.09 6.36 14.02
C ARG A 221 -7.25 7.35 14.06
N VAL A 222 -8.05 7.34 15.13
CA VAL A 222 -9.15 8.29 15.33
C VAL A 222 -8.65 9.75 15.39
N ILE A 223 -7.52 10.00 16.04
CA ILE A 223 -6.92 11.34 16.10
C ILE A 223 -6.51 11.81 14.70
N ILE A 224 -5.78 10.97 13.96
CA ILE A 224 -5.30 11.29 12.60
C ILE A 224 -6.49 11.54 11.67
N PHE A 225 -7.52 10.69 11.75
CA PHE A 225 -8.71 10.85 10.92
C PHE A 225 -9.52 12.11 11.26
N ASN A 226 -9.66 12.44 12.54
CA ASN A 226 -10.31 13.69 12.96
C ASN A 226 -9.53 14.92 12.50
N HIS A 227 -8.20 14.86 12.51
CA HIS A 227 -7.36 15.91 11.97
C HIS A 227 -7.54 16.08 10.47
N TRP A 228 -7.59 14.99 9.71
CA TRP A 228 -7.90 15.03 8.27
C TRP A 228 -9.26 15.68 8.01
N LYS A 229 -10.32 15.22 8.69
CA LYS A 229 -11.67 15.80 8.57
C LYS A 229 -11.67 17.29 8.90
N ALA A 230 -10.95 17.71 9.93
CA ALA A 230 -10.86 19.11 10.33
C ALA A 230 -10.18 19.96 9.24
N ARG A 231 -9.06 19.50 8.66
CA ARG A 231 -8.39 20.19 7.54
C ARG A 231 -9.26 20.24 6.29
N SER A 232 -10.01 19.17 6.02
CA SER A 232 -10.97 19.11 4.91
C SER A 232 -12.11 20.12 5.10
N ARG A 233 -12.68 20.23 6.31
CA ARG A 233 -13.71 21.25 6.63
C ARG A 233 -13.20 22.69 6.47
N MET A 234 -11.93 22.93 6.75
CA MET A 234 -11.30 24.24 6.54
C MET A 234 -10.96 24.54 5.06
N GLY A 235 -11.21 23.59 4.15
CA GLY A 235 -10.83 23.72 2.75
C GLY A 235 -9.31 23.70 2.51
N TRP A 236 -8.51 23.22 3.47
CA TRP A 236 -7.05 23.17 3.35
C TRP A 236 -6.56 21.95 2.57
N LEU A 237 -7.47 21.04 2.24
CA LEU A 237 -7.22 19.85 1.45
C LEU A 237 -8.21 19.85 0.29
N ASN A 238 -7.68 19.91 -0.93
CA ASN A 238 -8.48 19.98 -2.15
C ASN A 238 -9.04 18.62 -2.57
N ARG A 239 -8.67 17.54 -1.88
CA ARG A 239 -9.13 16.19 -2.20
C ARG A 239 -10.19 15.72 -1.21
N PRO A 240 -11.31 15.15 -1.68
CA PRO A 240 -12.25 14.49 -0.81
C PRO A 240 -11.57 13.31 -0.11
N ILE A 241 -12.00 13.02 1.11
CA ILE A 241 -11.56 11.85 1.85
C ILE A 241 -12.21 10.62 1.17
N PRO A 242 -11.42 9.67 0.64
CA PRO A 242 -11.97 8.45 0.06
C PRO A 242 -12.79 7.67 1.09
N ARG A 243 -13.83 6.97 0.64
CA ARG A 243 -14.64 6.11 1.50
C ARG A 243 -15.03 4.85 0.77
N LYS A 244 -14.76 3.71 1.40
CA LYS A 244 -15.35 2.44 1.01
C LYS A 244 -16.85 2.42 1.30
N SER A 245 -17.61 1.84 0.37
CA SER A 245 -18.98 1.41 0.56
C SER A 245 -19.07 0.37 1.69
N PRO A 246 -20.26 0.16 2.28
CA PRO A 246 -20.45 -0.89 3.28
C PRO A 246 -20.08 -2.29 2.77
N GLY A 247 -20.40 -2.61 1.51
CA GLY A 247 -20.07 -3.89 0.86
C GLY A 247 -18.56 -4.11 0.75
N GLU A 248 -17.81 -3.13 0.26
CA GLU A 248 -16.34 -3.22 0.17
C GLU A 248 -15.67 -3.43 1.53
N LYS A 249 -16.17 -2.78 2.59
CA LYS A 249 -15.64 -2.99 3.95
C LYS A 249 -15.90 -4.41 4.45
N ARG A 250 -17.09 -4.93 4.16
CA ARG A 250 -17.47 -6.30 4.51
C ARG A 250 -16.60 -7.29 3.76
N TYR A 251 -16.35 -7.06 2.47
CA TYR A 251 -15.46 -7.89 1.67
C TYR A 251 -14.03 -7.89 2.22
N ASP A 252 -13.48 -6.74 2.60
CA ASP A 252 -12.16 -6.69 3.25
C ASP A 252 -12.11 -7.49 4.58
N ASP A 253 -13.21 -7.48 5.34
CA ASP A 253 -13.33 -8.24 6.59
C ASP A 253 -13.33 -9.75 6.33
N ILE A 254 -14.01 -10.18 5.26
CA ILE A 254 -14.07 -11.56 4.78
C ILE A 254 -12.70 -12.03 4.27
N GLU A 255 -12.07 -11.28 3.35
CA GLU A 255 -10.74 -11.63 2.83
C GLU A 255 -9.71 -11.75 3.96
N GLN A 256 -9.72 -10.80 4.91
CA GLN A 256 -8.84 -10.87 6.06
C GLN A 256 -9.09 -12.12 6.91
N ALA A 257 -10.36 -12.49 7.13
CA ALA A 257 -10.71 -13.69 7.86
C ALA A 257 -10.30 -14.97 7.09
N MET A 258 -10.42 -14.99 5.76
CA MET A 258 -9.94 -16.10 4.92
C MET A 258 -8.43 -16.25 5.02
N THR A 259 -7.66 -15.16 4.94
CA THR A 259 -6.19 -15.22 5.14
C THR A 259 -5.83 -15.76 6.53
N HIS A 260 -6.63 -15.45 7.55
CA HIS A 260 -6.42 -15.99 8.91
C HIS A 260 -6.75 -17.48 9.00
N ALA A 261 -7.78 -17.93 8.29
CA ALA A 261 -8.14 -19.34 8.21
C ALA A 261 -7.02 -20.12 7.49
N ASP A 262 -6.58 -19.65 6.32
CA ASP A 262 -5.47 -20.19 5.53
C ASP A 262 -4.21 -20.44 6.37
N GLN A 263 -3.64 -19.38 6.94
CA GLN A 263 -2.43 -19.45 7.78
C GLN A 263 -2.57 -20.38 8.98
N MET A 264 -3.80 -20.59 9.46
CA MET A 264 -4.07 -21.50 10.57
C MET A 264 -4.18 -22.94 10.06
N LEU A 265 -4.89 -23.19 8.97
CA LEU A 265 -5.08 -24.52 8.40
C LEU A 265 -3.78 -25.11 7.88
N LEU A 266 -2.90 -24.31 7.26
CA LEU A 266 -1.56 -24.74 6.80
C LEU A 266 -0.67 -25.30 7.93
N LYS A 267 -1.01 -25.05 9.21
CA LYS A 267 -0.28 -25.63 10.35
C LYS A 267 -0.71 -27.06 10.68
N PHE A 268 -1.83 -27.52 10.14
CA PHE A 268 -2.46 -28.79 10.50
C PHE A 268 -2.83 -29.67 9.31
N LEU A 269 -3.00 -29.08 8.13
CA LEU A 269 -3.40 -29.77 6.90
C LEU A 269 -2.35 -29.55 5.80
N PRO A 270 -2.22 -30.49 4.84
CA PRO A 270 -1.41 -30.29 3.64
C PRO A 270 -1.93 -29.13 2.79
N GLU A 271 -1.03 -28.40 2.13
CA GLU A 271 -1.34 -27.24 1.28
C GLU A 271 -2.45 -27.54 0.26
N GLN A 272 -2.36 -28.66 -0.46
CA GLN A 272 -3.38 -29.08 -1.43
C GLN A 272 -4.80 -29.21 -0.84
N LEU A 273 -4.91 -29.63 0.42
CA LEU A 273 -6.20 -29.75 1.09
C LEU A 273 -6.69 -28.39 1.59
N VAL A 274 -5.78 -27.53 2.04
CA VAL A 274 -6.11 -26.15 2.42
C VAL A 274 -6.63 -25.38 1.21
N ASP A 275 -5.99 -25.51 0.06
CA ASP A 275 -6.42 -24.87 -1.19
C ASP A 275 -7.83 -25.30 -1.57
N LYS A 276 -8.13 -26.61 -1.50
CA LYS A 276 -9.50 -27.13 -1.73
C LYS A 276 -10.52 -26.53 -0.77
N VAL A 277 -10.21 -26.51 0.53
CA VAL A 277 -11.09 -25.92 1.55
C VAL A 277 -11.34 -24.44 1.26
N LEU A 278 -10.29 -23.66 0.97
CA LEU A 278 -10.43 -22.22 0.74
C LEU A 278 -11.12 -21.89 -0.58
N GLN A 279 -10.91 -22.71 -1.62
CA GLN A 279 -11.63 -22.59 -2.89
C GLN A 279 -13.13 -22.83 -2.69
N ASP A 280 -13.49 -23.87 -1.94
CA ASP A 280 -14.87 -24.17 -1.58
C ASP A 280 -15.50 -23.04 -0.73
N VAL A 281 -14.78 -22.56 0.30
CA VAL A 281 -15.24 -21.41 1.10
C VAL A 281 -15.45 -20.16 0.23
N SER A 282 -14.55 -19.90 -0.73
CA SER A 282 -14.68 -18.78 -1.67
C SER A 282 -15.93 -18.91 -2.55
N ALA A 283 -16.20 -20.11 -3.08
CA ALA A 283 -17.42 -20.38 -3.84
C ALA A 283 -18.68 -20.17 -3.00
N ARG A 284 -18.70 -20.64 -1.76
CA ARG A 284 -19.81 -20.42 -0.81
C ARG A 284 -20.04 -18.94 -0.49
N ILE A 285 -18.97 -18.16 -0.32
CA ILE A 285 -19.05 -16.70 -0.12
C ILE A 285 -19.70 -16.03 -1.34
N GLN A 286 -19.31 -16.43 -2.56
CA GLN A 286 -19.90 -15.91 -3.79
C GLN A 286 -21.37 -16.29 -3.93
N ALA A 287 -21.74 -17.54 -3.63
CA ALA A 287 -23.12 -18.02 -3.65
C ALA A 287 -24.05 -17.23 -2.72
N LEU A 288 -23.51 -16.71 -1.61
CA LEU A 288 -24.22 -15.86 -0.64
C LEU A 288 -24.32 -14.37 -1.05
N GLY A 289 -23.72 -13.98 -2.18
CA GLY A 289 -23.68 -12.60 -2.66
C GLY A 289 -22.82 -11.67 -1.80
N GLU A 290 -21.84 -12.22 -1.09
CA GLU A 290 -20.99 -11.44 -0.19
C GLU A 290 -20.08 -10.45 -0.93
N GLY A 291 -20.05 -9.21 -0.47
CA GLY A 291 -19.39 -8.08 -1.15
C GLY A 291 -20.36 -7.08 -1.77
N GLU A 292 -21.62 -7.47 -1.93
CA GLU A 292 -22.70 -6.59 -2.40
C GLU A 292 -23.56 -6.07 -1.24
N SER A 293 -24.35 -5.02 -1.49
CA SER A 293 -25.25 -4.44 -0.47
C SER A 293 -26.42 -5.36 -0.08
N GLY A 294 -26.68 -6.42 -0.84
CA GLY A 294 -27.80 -7.35 -0.67
C GLY A 294 -27.42 -8.75 -0.18
N ALA A 295 -26.18 -8.96 0.30
CA ALA A 295 -25.71 -10.27 0.72
C ALA A 295 -26.69 -10.95 1.70
N ILE A 296 -26.98 -12.24 1.47
CA ILE A 296 -27.94 -13.03 2.27
C ILE A 296 -27.54 -13.03 3.76
N THR A 297 -26.24 -13.00 4.01
CA THR A 297 -25.62 -13.06 5.34
C THR A 297 -25.19 -11.71 5.89
N ILE A 298 -25.70 -10.58 5.37
CA ILE A 298 -25.28 -9.22 5.78
C ILE A 298 -25.38 -8.95 7.28
N ASN A 299 -26.35 -9.59 7.97
CA ASN A 299 -26.57 -9.45 9.41
C ASN A 299 -25.64 -10.31 10.26
N THR A 300 -24.90 -11.23 9.65
CA THR A 300 -23.91 -12.07 10.31
C THR A 300 -22.54 -11.42 10.21
N GLU A 301 -21.80 -11.39 11.31
CA GLU A 301 -20.47 -10.82 11.32
C GLU A 301 -19.50 -11.65 10.46
N ALA A 302 -18.66 -10.99 9.67
CA ALA A 302 -17.84 -11.60 8.63
C ALA A 302 -16.92 -12.74 9.14
N ARG A 303 -16.31 -12.59 10.32
CA ARG A 303 -15.46 -13.65 10.90
C ARG A 303 -16.26 -14.86 11.36
N MET A 304 -17.48 -14.65 11.87
CA MET A 304 -18.38 -15.76 12.17
C MET A 304 -18.77 -16.48 10.89
N LEU A 305 -19.14 -15.75 9.84
CA LEU A 305 -19.48 -16.32 8.55
C LEU A 305 -18.34 -17.18 8.00
N VAL A 306 -17.12 -16.61 7.90
CA VAL A 306 -15.95 -17.34 7.41
C VAL A 306 -15.63 -18.55 8.29
N ALA A 307 -15.74 -18.44 9.61
CA ALA A 307 -15.54 -19.59 10.51
C ALA A 307 -16.57 -20.71 10.27
N THR A 308 -17.83 -20.34 10.06
CA THR A 308 -18.95 -21.25 9.79
C THR A 308 -18.78 -21.94 8.43
N LEU A 309 -18.47 -21.18 7.37
CA LEU A 309 -18.24 -21.74 6.04
C LEU A 309 -17.01 -22.65 6.03
N THR A 310 -15.90 -22.23 6.65
CA THR A 310 -14.70 -23.07 6.76
C THR A 310 -15.00 -24.37 7.52
N TYR A 311 -15.83 -24.31 8.57
CA TYR A 311 -16.24 -25.51 9.29
C TYR A 311 -17.13 -26.41 8.42
N ALA A 312 -18.08 -25.85 7.66
CA ALA A 312 -18.90 -26.61 6.72
C ALA A 312 -18.05 -27.32 5.66
N SER A 313 -17.12 -26.61 5.02
CA SER A 313 -16.18 -27.18 4.04
C SER A 313 -15.33 -28.30 4.63
N LEU A 314 -14.84 -28.14 5.87
CA LEU A 314 -14.08 -29.19 6.54
C LEU A 314 -14.94 -30.41 6.89
N THR A 315 -16.20 -30.21 7.27
CA THR A 315 -17.13 -31.31 7.54
C THR A 315 -17.45 -32.08 6.25
N MET A 316 -17.70 -31.37 5.16
CA MET A 316 -17.92 -31.96 3.83
C MET A 316 -16.72 -32.80 3.38
N LEU A 317 -15.49 -32.34 3.66
CA LEU A 317 -14.26 -33.07 3.33
C LEU A 317 -13.82 -34.09 4.41
N GLY A 318 -14.62 -34.32 5.45
CA GLY A 318 -14.30 -35.26 6.55
C GLY A 318 -13.05 -34.90 7.38
N CYS A 319 -12.66 -33.63 7.39
CA CYS A 319 -11.41 -33.12 7.98
C CYS A 319 -11.64 -32.26 9.24
N GLU A 320 -12.84 -32.23 9.80
CA GLU A 320 -13.25 -31.30 10.86
C GLU A 320 -12.67 -31.64 12.26
N LYS A 321 -12.28 -32.90 12.48
CA LYS A 321 -11.86 -33.42 13.78
C LYS A 321 -10.71 -32.61 14.38
N GLY A 322 -10.98 -31.98 15.53
CA GLY A 322 -10.00 -31.19 16.27
C GLY A 322 -9.68 -29.80 15.69
N LEU A 323 -10.32 -29.41 14.58
CA LEU A 323 -10.11 -28.10 13.92
C LEU A 323 -11.15 -27.04 14.30
N LEU A 324 -12.38 -27.42 14.68
CA LEU A 324 -13.44 -26.47 15.06
C LEU A 324 -12.99 -25.43 16.10
N ALA A 325 -12.42 -25.89 17.21
CA ALA A 325 -11.95 -25.01 18.28
C ALA A 325 -10.78 -24.11 17.83
N ARG A 326 -9.97 -24.58 16.88
CA ARG A 326 -8.80 -23.86 16.35
C ARG A 326 -9.23 -22.75 15.40
N ILE A 327 -10.14 -23.04 14.48
CA ILE A 327 -10.74 -22.04 13.56
C ILE A 327 -11.46 -20.97 14.38
N ALA A 328 -12.32 -21.38 15.30
CA ALA A 328 -13.07 -20.46 16.14
C ALA A 328 -12.10 -19.54 16.91
N LYS A 329 -11.09 -20.10 17.58
CA LYS A 329 -10.08 -19.31 18.30
C LYS A 329 -9.32 -18.37 17.36
N CYS A 330 -8.90 -18.83 16.18
CA CYS A 330 -8.21 -18.01 15.19
C CYS A 330 -9.03 -16.77 14.80
N LEU A 331 -10.34 -16.93 14.67
CA LEU A 331 -11.25 -15.87 14.26
C LEU A 331 -11.92 -15.13 15.43
N ASN A 332 -11.44 -15.35 16.67
CA ASN A 332 -11.96 -14.78 17.91
C ASN A 332 -13.45 -15.11 18.15
N ARG A 333 -13.82 -16.35 17.86
CA ARG A 333 -15.14 -16.96 18.07
C ARG A 333 -15.02 -18.17 18.99
N THR A 334 -16.17 -18.67 19.45
CA THR A 334 -16.24 -19.91 20.23
C THR A 334 -16.62 -21.06 19.32
N GLY A 335 -16.10 -22.27 19.58
CA GLY A 335 -16.44 -23.45 18.78
C GLY A 335 -17.94 -23.75 18.80
N SER A 336 -18.58 -23.60 19.97
CA SER A 336 -20.04 -23.70 20.12
C SER A 336 -20.76 -22.65 19.27
N GLY A 337 -20.29 -21.40 19.26
CA GLY A 337 -20.89 -20.35 18.45
C GLY A 337 -20.84 -20.65 16.95
N VAL A 338 -19.71 -21.17 16.46
CA VAL A 338 -19.53 -21.55 15.04
C VAL A 338 -20.45 -22.72 14.66
N SER A 339 -20.46 -23.79 15.46
CA SER A 339 -21.30 -24.96 15.21
C SER A 339 -22.79 -24.64 15.31
N SER A 340 -23.22 -23.89 16.32
CA SER A 340 -24.61 -23.43 16.44
C SER A 340 -25.00 -22.51 15.31
N SER A 341 -24.10 -21.64 14.84
CA SER A 341 -24.38 -20.79 13.68
C SER A 341 -24.58 -21.61 12.41
N LEU A 342 -23.76 -22.63 12.16
CA LEU A 342 -23.94 -23.53 11.02
C LEU A 342 -25.31 -24.22 11.07
N ASN A 343 -25.64 -24.83 12.21
CA ASN A 343 -26.92 -25.50 12.39
C ASN A 343 -28.11 -24.54 12.20
N ASN A 344 -28.03 -23.33 12.74
CA ASN A 344 -29.07 -22.32 12.56
C ASN A 344 -29.26 -21.92 11.10
N PHE A 345 -28.19 -21.83 10.31
CA PHE A 345 -28.31 -21.58 8.88
C PHE A 345 -28.94 -22.77 8.16
N GLN A 346 -28.48 -23.99 8.44
CA GLN A 346 -29.05 -25.20 7.85
C GLN A 346 -30.54 -25.38 8.17
N ILE A 347 -30.98 -25.04 9.39
CA ILE A 347 -32.41 -25.04 9.75
C ILE A 347 -33.18 -24.02 8.91
N LYS A 348 -32.64 -22.81 8.73
CA LYS A 348 -33.26 -21.75 7.92
C LYS A 348 -33.31 -22.06 6.43
N VAL A 349 -32.38 -22.87 5.94
CA VAL A 349 -32.40 -23.38 4.56
C VAL A 349 -33.49 -24.45 4.44
N LYS A 350 -33.52 -25.40 5.37
CA LYS A 350 -34.51 -26.49 5.40
C LYS A 350 -35.95 -26.01 5.58
N ASP A 351 -36.16 -24.94 6.33
CA ASP A 351 -37.49 -24.33 6.52
C ASP A 351 -37.88 -23.36 5.39
N GLY A 352 -36.99 -23.13 4.42
CA GLY A 352 -37.20 -22.25 3.27
C GLY A 352 -37.16 -20.75 3.60
N SER A 353 -36.81 -20.37 4.83
CA SER A 353 -36.69 -18.96 5.24
C SER A 353 -35.43 -18.27 4.70
N LEU A 354 -34.47 -19.05 4.18
CA LEU A 354 -33.22 -18.58 3.60
C LEU A 354 -32.86 -19.42 2.38
N VAL A 355 -32.66 -18.76 1.23
CA VAL A 355 -32.11 -19.39 0.02
C VAL A 355 -30.62 -19.10 0.02
N ASP A 356 -29.78 -20.12 0.21
CA ASP A 356 -28.32 -20.00 0.30
C ASP A 356 -27.58 -20.58 -0.91
N ASN A 357 -28.31 -21.19 -1.85
CA ASN A 357 -27.73 -21.99 -2.94
C ASN A 357 -26.70 -22.98 -2.37
N GLY A 358 -27.08 -23.75 -1.34
CA GLY A 358 -26.28 -24.79 -0.67
C GLY A 358 -24.97 -24.33 -0.05
N ALA A 359 -24.77 -23.02 0.13
CA ALA A 359 -23.59 -22.48 0.78
C ALA A 359 -23.37 -23.02 2.21
N PHE A 360 -24.39 -23.56 2.88
CA PHE A 360 -24.30 -24.18 4.21
C PHE A 360 -24.39 -25.71 4.22
N ASP A 361 -24.46 -26.35 3.06
CA ASP A 361 -24.52 -27.81 2.98
C ASP A 361 -23.19 -28.47 3.30
N THR A 362 -23.27 -29.64 3.93
CA THR A 362 -22.10 -30.43 4.37
C THR A 362 -22.08 -31.83 3.77
N GLU A 363 -22.97 -32.11 2.82
CA GLU A 363 -23.02 -33.37 2.08
C GLU A 363 -22.05 -33.32 0.90
N GLU A 364 -21.41 -34.44 0.58
CA GLU A 364 -20.28 -34.51 -0.39
C GLU A 364 -20.72 -34.26 -1.85
N ASP A 365 -22.01 -34.43 -2.14
CA ASP A 365 -22.60 -34.41 -3.50
C ASP A 365 -22.89 -33.00 -4.05
N TRP A 366 -22.47 -31.93 -3.36
CA TRP A 366 -22.75 -30.54 -3.73
C TRP A 366 -22.21 -30.12 -5.12
N TYR A 367 -21.20 -30.81 -5.64
CA TYR A 367 -20.58 -30.49 -6.95
C TYR A 367 -21.17 -31.26 -8.13
N ASP A 368 -22.04 -32.25 -7.91
CA ASP A 368 -22.41 -33.25 -8.92
C ASP A 368 -23.82 -33.08 -9.53
N GLU A 369 -24.58 -32.05 -9.15
CA GLU A 369 -25.92 -31.79 -9.72
C GLU A 369 -25.95 -30.77 -10.87
N GLU A 370 -24.98 -30.84 -11.79
CA GLU A 370 -25.16 -30.35 -13.17
C GLU A 370 -24.83 -31.46 -14.18
N GLN A 371 -25.86 -32.25 -14.55
CA GLN A 371 -25.94 -32.96 -15.83
C GLN A 371 -27.24 -32.62 -16.55
#